data_AF-A0A1Z5JKY3-F1
#
_entry.id   AF-A0A1Z5JKY3-F1
#
_cell.length_a   1.000
_cell.length_b   1.000
_cell.length_c   1.000
_cell.angle_alpha   90.00
_cell.angle_beta   90.00
_cell.angle_gamma   90.00
#
_symmetry.space_group_name_H-M   'P 1'
#
loop_
_entity.id
_entity.type
_entity.pdbx_description
1 polymer ?
#
loop_
_entity_poly.entity_id
_entity_poly.type
_entity_poly.pdbx_seq_one_letter_code
_entity_poly.pdbx_strand_id
1 'polypeptide(L)'
;MIASARSLFRSITIRTSIKFVAGTEARLPGLLIGSGFAVLCSTLKTTPAMTEPTYLSAAAAAALDAELMSEPGFTLEQLMELAGLAVAEAVYTVVEERRPSPQIKPKILVICGPGNNGGDGLVAARHLVLFGYECVIVYPKRSSKQHFVNLQKQCEDMGIAVLNGMPDDFEDRSGEYAAIVDSIFGFSFHGEPRVPFDSILLRLKKAQDSALVVSVDVPSGWDVDEGDVGGFGFSPQVLISLTAPKGCAKKFKGRHFVGGRFVPPYLEEKYQFRMPKYPGTSQVVELKRVPKYTGWEAEYAAYLAEKATAEQSTPQKTSLVEEESWEAQYAAYLQEKEATEFASYEARNEEL
;
A
#
# COMPACT_ATOMS: atom_id res chain seq x y z
N MET A 1 53.02 42.78 -14.71
CA MET A 1 53.60 41.49 -15.13
C MET A 1 52.47 40.54 -15.46
N ILE A 2 52.31 40.23 -16.74
CA ILE A 2 51.34 39.29 -17.32
C ILE A 2 52.13 38.02 -17.70
N ALA A 3 51.65 36.83 -17.32
CA ALA A 3 51.92 35.52 -17.92
C ALA A 3 50.88 34.54 -17.34
N SER A 4 49.85 34.07 -18.05
CA SER A 4 49.80 33.11 -19.18
C SER A 4 50.34 31.72 -18.85
N ALA A 5 49.45 30.72 -18.72
CA ALA A 5 49.60 29.39 -19.31
C ALA A 5 48.27 28.60 -19.24
N ARG A 6 47.82 28.15 -20.41
CA ARG A 6 46.71 27.22 -20.70
C ARG A 6 47.13 25.77 -20.44
N SER A 7 46.16 24.83 -20.55
CA SER A 7 46.28 23.35 -20.75
C SER A 7 46.00 22.53 -19.47
N LEU A 8 45.20 21.47 -19.41
CA LEU A 8 44.45 20.67 -20.40
C LEU A 8 43.35 19.91 -19.61
N PHE A 9 42.08 19.96 -20.03
CA PHE A 9 41.06 18.99 -19.59
C PHE A 9 41.15 17.77 -20.53
N ARG A 10 41.42 16.57 -20.00
CA ARG A 10 41.27 15.31 -20.75
C ARG A 10 40.00 14.60 -20.30
N SER A 11 39.05 14.53 -21.22
CA SER A 11 37.87 13.66 -21.17
C SER A 11 38.30 12.19 -21.22
N ILE A 12 37.81 11.39 -20.27
CA ILE A 12 37.95 9.93 -20.28
C ILE A 12 36.69 9.37 -20.94
N THR A 13 36.81 8.93 -22.19
CA THR A 13 35.80 8.12 -22.87
C THR A 13 36.23 6.66 -22.78
N ILE A 14 35.51 5.84 -22.02
CA ILE A 14 35.70 4.39 -22.00
C ILE A 14 35.05 3.82 -23.27
N ARG A 15 35.88 3.36 -24.21
CA ARG A 15 35.45 2.59 -25.40
C ARG A 15 35.43 1.11 -25.05
N THR A 16 34.25 0.50 -25.09
CA THR A 16 34.12 -0.97 -25.10
C THR A 16 34.21 -1.45 -26.55
N SER A 17 35.29 -2.14 -26.89
CA SER A 17 35.54 -2.67 -28.24
C SER A 17 34.93 -4.06 -28.39
N ILE A 18 33.93 -4.21 -29.28
CA ILE A 18 33.47 -5.51 -29.77
C ILE A 18 34.27 -5.82 -31.04
N LYS A 19 35.04 -6.92 -31.02
CA LYS A 19 35.79 -7.44 -32.17
C LYS A 19 34.81 -8.10 -33.15
N PHE A 20 34.69 -7.55 -34.36
CA PHE A 20 34.15 -8.25 -35.51
C PHE A 20 35.29 -9.00 -36.23
N VAL A 21 35.12 -10.31 -36.40
CA VAL A 21 35.95 -11.12 -37.30
C VAL A 21 35.28 -11.08 -38.67
N ALA A 22 35.95 -10.51 -39.66
CA ALA A 22 35.57 -10.58 -41.07
C ALA A 22 36.59 -11.44 -41.82
N GLY A 23 36.09 -12.43 -42.57
CA GLY A 23 36.86 -13.22 -43.52
C GLY A 23 36.06 -13.40 -44.80
N THR A 24 36.50 -12.69 -45.86
CA THR A 24 36.56 -13.05 -47.31
C THR A 24 35.35 -13.71 -47.98
N GLU A 25 34.91 -13.38 -49.20
CA GLU A 25 35.10 -12.37 -50.24
C GLU A 25 34.04 -12.71 -51.32
N ALA A 26 33.52 -11.71 -52.06
CA ALA A 26 33.21 -11.73 -53.51
C ALA A 26 31.81 -11.23 -53.96
N ARG A 27 31.87 -10.06 -54.63
CA ARG A 27 31.13 -9.56 -55.83
C ARG A 27 29.60 -9.28 -55.78
N LEU A 28 29.33 -7.97 -55.95
CA LEU A 28 28.12 -7.20 -56.37
C LEU A 28 27.48 -7.66 -57.71
N PRO A 29 26.36 -7.06 -58.22
CA PRO A 29 25.29 -6.23 -57.62
C PRO A 29 23.85 -6.66 -58.03
N GLY A 30 22.79 -6.13 -57.39
CA GLY A 30 21.45 -6.11 -58.01
C GLY A 30 20.25 -6.11 -57.05
N LEU A 31 19.63 -4.94 -56.94
CA LEU A 31 18.20 -4.66 -56.72
C LEU A 31 17.24 -5.86 -56.65
N LEU A 32 16.50 -6.03 -55.54
CA LEU A 32 15.02 -6.14 -55.47
C LEU A 32 14.53 -6.55 -54.07
N ILE A 33 13.85 -5.60 -53.44
CA ILE A 33 12.59 -5.68 -52.67
C ILE A 33 12.12 -7.08 -52.21
N GLY A 34 11.91 -7.22 -50.90
CA GLY A 34 10.74 -7.95 -50.40
C GLY A 34 11.02 -9.10 -49.44
N SER A 35 10.37 -9.03 -48.28
CA SER A 35 10.12 -10.10 -47.30
C SER A 35 11.30 -10.60 -46.46
N GLY A 36 11.13 -10.59 -45.13
CA GLY A 36 11.97 -11.39 -44.23
C GLY A 36 12.60 -10.68 -43.03
N PHE A 37 11.93 -9.74 -42.37
CA PHE A 37 12.24 -9.46 -40.96
C PHE A 37 11.26 -10.26 -40.09
N ALA A 38 11.63 -11.51 -39.81
CA ALA A 38 11.05 -12.26 -38.72
C ALA A 38 11.48 -11.57 -37.42
N VAL A 39 10.70 -10.59 -36.99
CA VAL A 39 10.75 -10.05 -35.63
C VAL A 39 10.39 -11.21 -34.73
N LEU A 40 11.39 -11.66 -33.96
CA LEU A 40 11.21 -12.57 -32.84
C LEU A 40 10.36 -11.83 -31.80
N CYS A 41 9.04 -11.84 -32.01
CA CYS A 41 8.06 -11.43 -31.04
C CYS A 41 8.06 -12.52 -29.98
N SER A 42 9.00 -12.43 -29.03
CA SER A 42 8.89 -13.18 -27.80
C SER A 42 7.57 -12.75 -27.16
N THR A 43 6.69 -13.72 -27.04
CA THR A 43 5.44 -13.63 -26.29
C THR A 43 5.79 -13.21 -24.87
N LEU A 44 5.78 -11.89 -24.63
CA LEU A 44 5.51 -11.34 -23.32
C LEU A 44 4.14 -11.87 -22.96
N LYS A 45 4.12 -12.98 -22.23
CA LYS A 45 2.94 -13.39 -21.47
C LYS A 45 2.68 -12.24 -20.52
N THR A 46 1.79 -11.34 -20.91
CA THR A 46 1.12 -10.43 -19.99
C THR A 46 0.42 -11.33 -18.99
N THR A 47 1.05 -11.47 -17.82
CA THR A 47 0.39 -12.03 -16.64
C THR A 47 -0.90 -11.22 -16.46
N PRO A 48 -2.06 -11.88 -16.30
CA PRO A 48 -3.30 -11.17 -16.06
C PRO A 48 -3.10 -10.25 -14.86
N ALA A 49 -3.58 -9.01 -14.96
CA ALA A 49 -3.55 -8.06 -13.87
C ALA A 49 -4.26 -8.72 -12.67
N MET A 50 -3.49 -9.11 -11.65
CA MET A 50 -4.07 -9.62 -10.42
C MET A 50 -4.84 -8.46 -9.78
N THR A 51 -6.16 -8.58 -9.75
CA THR A 51 -7.08 -7.55 -9.25
C THR A 51 -7.22 -7.57 -7.73
N GLU A 52 -6.74 -8.62 -7.04
CA GLU A 52 -6.76 -8.71 -5.58
C GLU A 52 -5.41 -8.30 -4.94
N PRO A 53 -5.42 -7.59 -3.79
CA PRO A 53 -4.20 -7.28 -3.05
C PRO A 53 -3.44 -8.55 -2.71
N THR A 54 -2.13 -8.57 -2.94
CA THR A 54 -1.31 -9.68 -2.47
C THR A 54 -0.95 -9.48 -1.00
N TYR A 55 -0.96 -10.57 -0.22
CA TYR A 55 -0.69 -10.55 1.21
C TYR A 55 0.57 -11.36 1.52
N LEU A 56 1.47 -10.80 2.33
CA LEU A 56 2.64 -11.50 2.82
C LEU A 56 2.35 -12.18 4.15
N SER A 57 2.94 -13.35 4.36
CA SER A 57 2.99 -13.94 5.70
C SER A 57 3.98 -13.19 6.59
N ALA A 58 3.87 -13.34 7.90
CA ALA A 58 4.85 -12.79 8.85
C ALA A 58 6.29 -13.20 8.50
N ALA A 59 6.49 -14.47 8.11
CA ALA A 59 7.79 -14.99 7.71
C ALA A 59 8.30 -14.37 6.40
N ALA A 60 7.44 -14.20 5.40
CA ALA A 60 7.81 -13.57 4.13
C ALA A 60 8.14 -12.07 4.33
N ALA A 61 7.37 -11.37 5.16
CA ALA A 61 7.63 -9.98 5.52
C ALA A 61 8.99 -9.83 6.23
N ALA A 62 9.30 -10.70 7.21
CA ALA A 62 10.60 -10.69 7.88
C ALA A 62 11.78 -10.94 6.93
N ALA A 63 11.62 -11.89 6.01
CA ALA A 63 12.63 -12.19 5.02
C ALA A 63 12.83 -11.03 4.02
N LEU A 64 11.75 -10.36 3.61
CA LEU A 64 11.82 -9.20 2.72
C LEU A 64 12.52 -8.02 3.40
N ASP A 65 12.18 -7.72 4.65
CA ASP A 65 12.83 -6.67 5.44
C ASP A 65 14.33 -6.94 5.60
N ALA A 66 14.72 -8.18 5.89
CA ALA A 66 16.12 -8.57 6.01
C ALA A 66 16.89 -8.39 4.69
N GLU A 67 16.25 -8.64 3.54
CA GLU A 67 16.89 -8.47 2.23
C GLU A 67 16.98 -6.99 1.82
N LEU A 68 15.95 -6.18 2.10
CA LEU A 68 15.99 -4.73 1.88
C LEU A 68 17.14 -4.08 2.67
N MET A 69 17.46 -4.61 3.85
CA MET A 69 18.54 -4.14 4.72
C MET A 69 19.86 -4.91 4.54
N SER A 70 19.98 -5.78 3.53
CA SER A 70 21.21 -6.53 3.27
C SER A 70 22.28 -5.65 2.62
N GLU A 71 23.55 -5.83 2.97
CA GLU A 71 24.65 -4.97 2.49
C GLU A 71 25.01 -5.23 1.01
N PRO A 72 25.16 -4.20 0.16
CA PRO A 72 24.85 -2.77 0.38
C PRO A 72 23.35 -2.49 0.12
N GLY A 73 22.62 -2.04 1.14
CA GLY A 73 21.16 -1.88 1.08
C GLY A 73 20.65 -0.71 1.90
N PHE A 74 19.34 -0.70 2.18
CA PHE A 74 18.73 0.35 3.00
C PHE A 74 19.15 0.22 4.47
N THR A 75 19.29 1.34 5.16
CA THR A 75 19.36 1.31 6.63
C THR A 75 17.96 1.25 7.22
N LEU A 76 17.86 0.77 8.47
CA LEU A 76 16.59 0.77 9.21
C LEU A 76 16.00 2.18 9.29
N GLU A 77 16.84 3.19 9.54
CA GLU A 77 16.43 4.60 9.66
C GLU A 77 15.82 5.12 8.35
N GLN A 78 16.36 4.73 7.19
CA GLN A 78 15.81 5.13 5.89
C GLN A 78 14.43 4.54 5.64
N LEU A 79 14.27 3.24 5.89
CA LEU A 79 12.98 2.56 5.72
C LEU A 79 11.93 3.09 6.71
N MET A 80 12.33 3.30 7.97
CA MET A 80 11.47 3.84 9.03
C MET A 80 11.03 5.28 8.74
N GLU A 81 11.92 6.13 8.20
CA GLU A 81 11.57 7.50 7.82
C GLU A 81 10.50 7.51 6.70
N LEU A 82 10.64 6.65 5.70
CA LEU A 82 9.69 6.52 4.60
C LEU A 82 8.36 5.89 5.06
N ALA A 83 8.43 4.88 5.92
CA ALA A 83 7.26 4.22 6.50
C ALA A 83 6.44 5.19 7.36
N GLY A 84 7.07 5.89 8.30
CA GLY A 84 6.38 6.86 9.14
C GLY A 84 5.85 8.07 8.37
N LEU A 85 6.54 8.52 7.32
CA LEU A 85 5.99 9.53 6.39
C LEU A 85 4.72 9.03 5.70
N ALA A 86 4.72 7.78 5.22
CA ALA A 86 3.53 7.18 4.63
C ALA A 86 2.38 7.07 5.65
N VAL A 87 2.68 6.69 6.90
CA VAL A 87 1.68 6.69 7.99
C VAL A 87 1.09 8.08 8.20
N ALA A 88 1.93 9.11 8.29
CA ALA A 88 1.48 10.48 8.45
C ALA A 88 0.59 10.94 7.28
N GLU A 89 0.94 10.61 6.04
CA GLU A 89 0.15 10.96 4.84
C GLU A 89 -1.22 10.28 4.85
N ALA A 90 -1.30 8.99 5.21
CA ALA A 90 -2.57 8.29 5.33
C ALA A 90 -3.43 8.84 6.48
N VAL A 91 -2.84 9.10 7.65
CA VAL A 91 -3.55 9.71 8.80
C VAL A 91 -4.08 11.10 8.42
N TYR A 92 -3.27 11.92 7.78
CA TYR A 92 -3.69 13.25 7.31
C TYR A 92 -4.87 13.14 6.34
N THR A 93 -4.79 12.24 5.36
CA THR A 93 -5.86 12.01 4.37
C THR A 93 -7.19 11.69 5.05
N VAL A 94 -7.21 10.72 5.96
CA VAL A 94 -8.46 10.29 6.61
C VAL A 94 -9.00 11.30 7.63
N VAL A 95 -8.12 12.10 8.25
CA VAL A 95 -8.51 13.13 9.22
C VAL A 95 -9.02 14.37 8.50
N GLU A 96 -8.39 14.83 7.43
CA GLU A 96 -8.85 16.00 6.66
C GLU A 96 -10.25 15.79 6.08
N GLU A 97 -10.56 14.59 5.58
CA GLU A 97 -11.91 14.27 5.08
C GLU A 97 -13.01 14.42 6.14
N ARG A 98 -12.65 14.29 7.43
CA ARG A 98 -13.57 14.38 8.57
C ARG A 98 -13.48 15.72 9.30
N ARG A 99 -12.57 16.61 8.86
CA ARG A 99 -12.25 17.83 9.57
C ARG A 99 -13.42 18.81 9.48
N PRO A 100 -14.00 19.25 10.62
CA PRO A 100 -15.17 20.13 10.59
C PRO A 100 -14.88 21.51 9.97
N SER A 101 -13.64 21.99 10.12
CA SER A 101 -13.20 23.28 9.61
C SER A 101 -11.68 23.33 9.48
N PRO A 102 -11.14 24.01 8.44
CA PRO A 102 -9.69 24.24 8.29
C PRO A 102 -9.05 25.04 9.44
N GLN A 103 -9.83 25.76 10.25
CA GLN A 103 -9.32 26.55 11.37
C GLN A 103 -9.08 25.71 12.63
N ILE A 104 -9.76 24.57 12.76
CA ILE A 104 -9.59 23.67 13.92
C ILE A 104 -8.39 22.79 13.67
N LYS A 105 -7.36 22.88 14.50
CA LYS A 105 -6.17 22.06 14.39
C LYS A 105 -6.44 20.64 14.93
N PRO A 106 -6.36 19.57 14.13
CA PRO A 106 -6.64 18.22 14.60
C PRO A 106 -5.61 17.77 15.64
N LYS A 107 -6.08 17.14 16.72
CA LYS A 107 -5.24 16.56 17.77
C LYS A 107 -5.13 15.06 17.56
N ILE A 108 -3.91 14.54 17.48
CA ILE A 108 -3.61 13.13 17.24
C ILE A 108 -2.92 12.54 18.47
N LEU A 109 -3.40 11.39 18.93
CA LEU A 109 -2.68 10.58 19.91
C LEU A 109 -1.91 9.49 19.17
N VAL A 110 -0.60 9.39 19.37
CA VAL A 110 0.22 8.32 18.79
C VAL A 110 0.74 7.43 19.92
N ILE A 111 0.39 6.15 19.87
CA ILE A 111 0.78 5.19 20.91
C ILE A 111 1.88 4.29 20.35
N CYS A 112 3.11 4.49 20.83
CA CYS A 112 4.30 3.85 20.33
C CYS A 112 4.68 2.62 21.18
N GLY A 113 4.96 1.50 20.52
CA GLY A 113 5.55 0.32 21.15
C GLY A 113 7.08 0.35 21.18
N PRO A 114 7.72 -0.67 21.74
CA PRO A 114 9.16 -0.66 22.04
C PRO A 114 10.06 -0.96 20.83
N GLY A 115 9.49 -1.37 19.71
CA GLY A 115 10.21 -1.84 18.52
C GLY A 115 10.06 -0.94 17.30
N ASN A 116 10.29 -1.51 16.12
CA ASN A 116 10.26 -0.77 14.85
C ASN A 116 8.93 -0.08 14.59
N ASN A 117 7.80 -0.77 14.84
CA ASN A 117 6.48 -0.15 14.64
C ASN A 117 6.33 1.14 15.45
N GLY A 118 6.80 1.15 16.71
CA GLY A 118 6.79 2.37 17.53
C GLY A 118 7.69 3.48 17.00
N GLY A 119 8.80 3.14 16.36
CA GLY A 119 9.64 4.08 15.61
C GLY A 119 8.92 4.71 14.43
N ASP A 120 8.16 3.92 13.66
CA ASP A 120 7.30 4.41 12.58
C ASP A 120 6.27 5.43 13.13
N GLY A 121 5.73 5.19 14.33
CA GLY A 121 4.86 6.12 15.05
C GLY A 121 5.56 7.42 15.46
N LEU A 122 6.80 7.37 15.96
CA LEU A 122 7.58 8.57 16.29
C LEU A 122 7.82 9.42 15.03
N VAL A 123 8.22 8.78 13.93
CA VAL A 123 8.39 9.46 12.63
C VAL A 123 7.06 10.06 12.17
N ALA A 124 5.97 9.30 12.23
CA ALA A 124 4.64 9.77 11.84
C ALA A 124 4.19 10.98 12.65
N ALA A 125 4.37 10.96 13.98
CA ALA A 125 4.04 12.09 14.85
C ALA A 125 4.81 13.36 14.47
N ARG A 126 6.11 13.25 14.19
CA ARG A 126 6.92 14.38 13.71
C ARG A 126 6.39 14.96 12.40
N HIS A 127 6.08 14.11 11.42
CA HIS A 127 5.53 14.56 10.13
C HIS A 127 4.13 15.15 10.27
N LEU A 128 3.26 14.59 11.11
CA LEU A 128 1.92 15.12 11.36
C LEU A 128 1.97 16.55 11.94
N VAL A 129 2.94 16.86 12.81
CA VAL A 129 3.15 18.24 13.26
C VAL A 129 3.56 19.17 12.10
N LEU A 130 4.45 18.71 11.21
CA LEU A 130 4.83 19.46 10.00
C LEU A 130 3.66 19.64 9.03
N PHE A 131 2.71 18.71 9.01
CA PHE A 131 1.45 18.82 8.25
C PHE A 131 0.42 19.73 8.94
N GLY A 132 0.77 20.31 10.08
CA GLY A 132 -0.05 21.29 10.78
C GLY A 132 -1.00 20.68 11.82
N TYR A 133 -0.76 19.45 12.29
CA TYR A 133 -1.56 18.84 13.37
C TYR A 133 -0.91 19.05 14.74
N GLU A 134 -1.68 18.80 15.80
CA GLU A 134 -1.17 18.67 17.15
C GLU A 134 -0.99 17.19 17.47
N CYS A 135 0.13 16.82 18.06
CA CYS A 135 0.41 15.43 18.42
C CYS A 135 0.77 15.32 19.90
N VAL A 136 0.33 14.21 20.50
CA VAL A 136 0.81 13.72 21.79
C VAL A 136 1.24 12.28 21.59
N ILE A 137 2.40 11.92 22.11
CA ILE A 137 2.93 10.56 22.04
C ILE A 137 2.77 9.89 23.40
N VAL A 138 2.32 8.63 23.41
CA VAL A 138 2.42 7.73 24.56
C VAL A 138 3.47 6.67 24.23
N TYR A 139 4.62 6.71 24.91
CA TYR A 139 5.74 5.80 24.69
C TYR A 139 6.21 5.16 26.00
N PRO A 140 5.48 4.14 26.50
CA PRO A 140 5.64 3.65 27.87
C PRO A 140 6.85 2.72 28.07
N LYS A 141 7.31 2.06 27.01
CA LYS A 141 8.53 1.25 27.02
C LYS A 141 9.46 1.72 25.91
N ARG A 142 10.41 2.57 26.28
CA ARG A 142 11.35 3.21 25.36
C ARG A 142 12.53 2.30 25.07
N SER A 143 12.92 2.21 23.81
CA SER A 143 14.12 1.49 23.41
C SER A 143 15.36 2.32 23.70
N SER A 144 16.44 1.69 24.16
CA SER A 144 17.73 2.34 24.37
C SER A 144 18.61 2.40 23.12
N LYS A 145 18.16 1.83 21.99
CA LYS A 145 18.93 1.91 20.73
C LYS A 145 18.95 3.35 20.22
N GLN A 146 20.10 3.78 19.71
CA GLN A 146 20.37 5.18 19.40
C GLN A 146 19.37 5.80 18.40
N HIS A 147 18.91 5.08 17.38
CA HIS A 147 17.93 5.61 16.44
C HIS A 147 16.60 5.97 17.11
N PHE A 148 16.09 5.17 18.05
CA PHE A 148 14.84 5.51 18.76
C PHE A 148 15.02 6.70 19.71
N VAL A 149 16.19 6.80 20.37
CA VAL A 149 16.54 7.96 21.20
C VAL A 149 16.57 9.23 20.35
N ASN A 150 17.16 9.16 19.15
CA ASN A 150 17.21 10.28 18.21
C ASN A 150 15.80 10.66 17.72
N LEU A 151 14.95 9.69 17.38
CA LEU A 151 13.57 9.95 16.95
C LEU A 151 12.74 10.62 18.05
N GLN A 152 12.87 10.15 19.29
CA GLN A 152 12.19 10.78 20.43
C GLN A 152 12.66 12.23 20.59
N LYS A 153 13.98 12.47 20.55
CA LYS A 153 14.54 13.83 20.66
C LYS A 153 14.02 14.75 19.56
N GLN A 154 13.91 14.25 18.33
CA GLN A 154 13.33 15.00 17.21
C GLN A 154 11.85 15.35 17.46
N CYS A 155 11.07 14.45 18.05
CA CYS A 155 9.68 14.74 18.41
C CYS A 155 9.60 15.83 19.50
N GLU A 156 10.45 15.74 20.52
CA GLU A 156 10.53 16.74 21.60
C GLU A 156 10.96 18.12 21.06
N ASP A 157 11.89 18.17 20.11
CA ASP A 157 12.32 19.41 19.44
C ASP A 157 11.21 20.05 18.59
N MET A 158 10.26 19.25 18.13
CA MET A 158 9.04 19.70 17.46
C MET A 158 7.95 20.14 18.45
N GLY A 159 8.21 20.10 19.76
CA GLY A 159 7.27 20.46 20.82
C GLY A 159 6.23 19.38 21.15
N ILE A 160 6.45 18.13 20.72
CA ILE A 160 5.52 17.02 20.97
C ILE A 160 5.72 16.49 22.39
N ALA A 161 4.64 16.42 23.17
CA ALA A 161 4.67 15.81 24.49
C ALA A 161 4.81 14.28 24.37
N VAL A 162 5.82 13.69 25.03
CA VAL A 162 6.06 12.23 25.07
C VAL A 162 5.80 11.68 26.46
N LEU A 163 4.64 11.08 26.65
CA LEU A 163 4.15 10.52 27.91
C LEU A 163 4.68 9.09 28.16
N ASN A 164 4.83 8.72 29.42
CA ASN A 164 5.26 7.37 29.83
C ASN A 164 4.10 6.37 29.97
N GLY A 165 2.87 6.81 29.73
CA GLY A 165 1.67 6.01 29.90
C GLY A 165 0.47 6.76 29.35
N MET A 166 -0.62 6.03 29.16
CA MET A 166 -1.89 6.62 28.76
C MET A 166 -2.40 7.54 29.89
N PRO A 167 -2.90 8.75 29.59
CA PRO A 167 -3.51 9.64 30.60
C PRO A 167 -4.60 8.92 31.39
N ASP A 168 -4.76 9.21 32.68
CA ASP A 168 -5.77 8.53 33.51
C ASP A 168 -7.21 8.83 33.03
N ASP A 169 -7.43 10.03 32.47
CA ASP A 169 -8.69 10.54 31.91
C ASP A 169 -8.90 10.18 30.42
N PHE A 170 -8.09 9.28 29.85
CA PHE A 170 -8.12 9.01 28.41
C PHE A 170 -9.48 8.51 27.89
N GLU A 171 -10.22 7.66 28.61
CA GLU A 171 -11.53 7.19 28.15
C GLU A 171 -12.51 8.35 27.97
N ASP A 172 -12.55 9.27 28.94
CA ASP A 172 -13.44 10.44 28.93
C ASP A 172 -13.07 11.44 27.82
N ARG A 173 -11.81 11.45 27.41
CA ARG A 173 -11.24 12.41 26.44
C ARG A 173 -10.88 11.81 25.10
N SER A 174 -11.15 10.52 24.90
CA SER A 174 -10.84 9.79 23.68
C SER A 174 -11.40 10.49 22.43
N GLY A 175 -12.62 11.02 22.52
CA GLY A 175 -13.27 11.78 21.45
C GLY A 175 -12.70 13.18 21.18
N GLU A 176 -11.78 13.69 22.00
CA GLU A 176 -11.04 14.93 21.69
C GLU A 176 -9.96 14.70 20.61
N TYR A 177 -9.54 13.45 20.42
CA TYR A 177 -8.54 13.10 19.43
C TYR A 177 -9.21 12.85 18.08
N ALA A 178 -8.78 13.60 17.06
CA ALA A 178 -9.23 13.40 15.69
C ALA A 178 -8.82 12.03 15.14
N ALA A 179 -7.69 11.50 15.62
CA ALA A 179 -7.31 10.10 15.45
C ALA A 179 -6.43 9.60 16.60
N ILE A 180 -6.50 8.31 16.86
CA ILE A 180 -5.61 7.56 17.74
C ILE A 180 -4.85 6.55 16.88
N VAL A 181 -3.53 6.75 16.78
CA VAL A 181 -2.64 5.92 15.98
C VAL A 181 -2.07 4.81 16.86
N ASP A 182 -2.50 3.59 16.60
CA ASP A 182 -1.92 2.37 17.13
C ASP A 182 -0.64 2.04 16.36
N SER A 183 0.49 2.26 17.02
CA SER A 183 1.83 2.02 16.53
C SER A 183 2.60 1.15 17.55
N ILE A 184 1.88 0.23 18.20
CA ILE A 184 2.42 -0.57 19.30
C ILE A 184 3.20 -1.79 18.77
N PHE A 185 2.53 -2.69 18.08
CA PHE A 185 3.10 -3.96 17.60
C PHE A 185 2.91 -4.08 16.09
N GLY A 186 3.98 -4.40 15.37
CA GLY A 186 3.95 -4.67 13.93
C GLY A 186 4.06 -6.17 13.64
N PHE A 187 4.33 -6.52 12.38
CA PHE A 187 4.37 -7.92 11.92
C PHE A 187 5.37 -8.85 12.64
N SER A 188 6.38 -8.31 13.34
CA SER A 188 7.39 -9.10 14.06
C SER A 188 7.02 -9.44 15.50
N PHE A 189 5.86 -8.96 15.98
CA PHE A 189 5.36 -9.29 17.30
C PHE A 189 4.76 -10.70 17.33
N HIS A 190 5.04 -11.43 18.41
CA HIS A 190 4.52 -12.78 18.64
C HIS A 190 4.06 -12.94 20.09
N GLY A 191 2.96 -13.68 20.28
CA GLY A 191 2.40 -14.01 21.58
C GLY A 191 1.48 -12.94 22.15
N GLU A 192 1.20 -13.03 23.44
CA GLU A 192 0.22 -12.17 24.12
C GLU A 192 0.83 -10.82 24.54
N PRO A 193 0.11 -9.70 24.38
CA PRO A 193 0.47 -8.42 24.94
C PRO A 193 0.71 -8.51 26.46
N ARG A 194 1.79 -7.90 26.94
CA ARG A 194 2.12 -7.82 28.37
C ARG A 194 2.07 -6.39 28.88
N VAL A 195 1.92 -6.22 30.19
CA VAL A 195 2.00 -4.92 30.89
C VAL A 195 3.15 -4.05 30.36
N PRO A 196 2.91 -2.78 30.00
CA PRO A 196 1.62 -2.06 30.12
C PRO A 196 0.69 -2.19 28.90
N PHE A 197 1.09 -2.91 27.84
CA PHE A 197 0.38 -2.89 26.56
C PHE A 197 -0.96 -3.62 26.58
N ASP A 198 -1.10 -4.66 27.40
CA ASP A 198 -2.39 -5.32 27.67
C ASP A 198 -3.48 -4.32 28.09
N SER A 199 -3.18 -3.48 29.08
CA SER A 199 -4.09 -2.44 29.57
C SER A 199 -4.35 -1.39 28.51
N ILE A 200 -3.32 -0.95 27.78
CA ILE A 200 -3.46 0.06 26.71
C ILE A 200 -4.39 -0.43 25.61
N LEU A 201 -4.26 -1.69 25.17
CA LEU A 201 -5.12 -2.27 24.14
C LEU A 201 -6.58 -2.37 24.60
N LEU A 202 -6.81 -2.69 25.88
CA LEU A 202 -8.16 -2.67 26.44
C LEU A 202 -8.78 -1.26 26.43
N ARG A 203 -7.98 -0.22 26.72
CA ARG A 203 -8.43 1.18 26.65
C ARG A 203 -8.70 1.62 25.21
N LEU A 204 -7.84 1.22 24.26
CA LEU A 204 -8.07 1.46 22.83
C LEU A 204 -9.37 0.83 22.34
N LYS A 205 -9.66 -0.41 22.77
CA LYS A 205 -10.92 -1.09 22.44
C LYS A 205 -12.15 -0.32 22.90
N LYS A 206 -12.09 0.36 24.06
CA LYS A 206 -13.19 1.21 24.52
C LYS A 206 -13.29 2.52 23.73
N ALA A 207 -12.15 3.10 23.36
CA ALA A 207 -12.08 4.36 22.62
C ALA A 207 -12.48 4.24 21.15
N GLN A 208 -12.51 3.03 20.57
CA GLN A 208 -12.80 2.83 19.16
C GLN A 208 -14.22 3.33 18.76
N ASP A 209 -15.15 3.40 19.70
CA ASP A 209 -16.53 3.86 19.42
C ASP A 209 -16.66 5.39 19.43
N SER A 210 -15.69 6.10 20.03
CA SER A 210 -15.67 7.57 20.18
C SER A 210 -14.60 8.27 19.34
N ALA A 211 -13.60 7.52 18.86
CA ALA A 211 -12.46 8.07 18.13
C ALA A 211 -12.08 7.22 16.91
N LEU A 212 -11.46 7.86 15.91
CA LEU A 212 -10.88 7.19 14.76
C LEU A 212 -9.59 6.47 15.16
N VAL A 213 -9.61 5.15 15.24
CA VAL A 213 -8.44 4.33 15.50
C VAL A 213 -7.80 3.90 14.18
N VAL A 214 -6.51 4.19 14.06
CA VAL A 214 -5.67 3.90 12.89
C VAL A 214 -4.56 2.96 13.32
N SER A 215 -4.52 1.74 12.79
CA SER A 215 -3.42 0.80 13.07
C SER A 215 -2.33 0.87 12.00
N VAL A 216 -1.09 0.93 12.48
CA VAL A 216 0.12 0.88 11.65
C VAL A 216 0.57 -0.56 11.50
N ASP A 217 0.71 -0.97 10.25
CA ASP A 217 1.15 -2.26 9.77
C ASP A 217 0.18 -3.43 10.01
N VAL A 218 -0.08 -3.72 11.28
CA VAL A 218 -0.97 -4.78 11.79
C VAL A 218 -1.68 -4.20 13.03
N PRO A 219 -2.99 -4.44 13.23
CA PRO A 219 -3.65 -4.04 14.47
C PRO A 219 -3.02 -4.74 15.67
N SER A 220 -2.56 -3.96 16.64
CA SER A 220 -1.81 -4.51 17.76
C SER A 220 -2.62 -5.53 18.57
N GLY A 221 -2.01 -6.69 18.82
CA GLY A 221 -2.68 -7.82 19.50
C GLY A 221 -3.45 -8.75 18.56
N TRP A 222 -3.53 -8.46 17.26
CA TRP A 222 -3.95 -9.45 16.27
C TRP A 222 -2.78 -10.40 15.96
N ASP A 223 -3.12 -11.64 15.62
CA ASP A 223 -2.19 -12.53 14.93
C ASP A 223 -1.90 -11.95 13.53
N VAL A 224 -0.63 -11.97 13.13
CA VAL A 224 -0.16 -11.32 11.90
C VAL A 224 -0.68 -12.01 10.64
N ASP A 225 -0.89 -13.32 10.69
CA ASP A 225 -1.34 -14.12 9.55
C ASP A 225 -2.85 -14.38 9.63
N GLU A 226 -3.36 -14.63 10.84
CA GLU A 226 -4.73 -15.05 11.10
C GLU A 226 -5.67 -13.93 11.56
N GLY A 227 -5.17 -12.76 11.95
CA GLY A 227 -5.99 -11.64 12.45
C GLY A 227 -6.44 -11.79 13.91
N ASP A 228 -7.63 -11.28 14.26
CA ASP A 228 -8.17 -11.36 15.63
C ASP A 228 -8.59 -12.81 15.98
N VAL A 229 -7.62 -13.61 16.39
CA VAL A 229 -7.83 -14.97 16.88
C VAL A 229 -8.45 -14.89 18.27
N GLY A 230 -9.77 -15.14 18.34
CA GLY A 230 -10.54 -15.12 19.59
C GLY A 230 -11.59 -14.00 19.67
N GLY A 231 -11.56 -13.00 18.77
CA GLY A 231 -12.56 -11.94 18.72
C GLY A 231 -12.45 -10.93 19.87
N PHE A 232 -11.31 -10.90 20.56
CA PHE A 232 -11.06 -10.04 21.72
C PHE A 232 -10.25 -8.80 21.38
N GLY A 233 -9.65 -8.74 20.19
CA GLY A 233 -8.99 -7.55 19.67
C GLY A 233 -9.93 -6.34 19.55
N PHE A 234 -9.33 -5.16 19.38
CA PHE A 234 -10.06 -3.97 18.95
C PHE A 234 -10.19 -3.98 17.42
N SER A 235 -11.12 -3.17 16.90
CA SER A 235 -11.41 -3.05 15.47
C SER A 235 -11.04 -1.66 14.97
N PRO A 236 -9.83 -1.44 14.42
CA PRO A 236 -9.48 -0.15 13.86
C PRO A 236 -10.39 0.19 12.68
N GLN A 237 -10.67 1.48 12.47
CA GLN A 237 -11.40 1.94 11.29
C GLN A 237 -10.47 2.11 10.08
N VAL A 238 -9.17 2.29 10.32
CA VAL A 238 -8.15 2.44 9.28
C VAL A 238 -6.97 1.51 9.57
N LEU A 239 -6.50 0.79 8.55
CA LEU A 239 -5.27 0.01 8.59
C LEU A 239 -4.30 0.56 7.56
N ILE A 240 -3.06 0.79 7.94
CA ILE A 240 -1.98 1.24 7.04
C ILE A 240 -0.93 0.14 6.98
N SER A 241 -1.03 -0.75 6.00
CA SER A 241 -0.01 -1.79 5.82
C SER A 241 1.28 -1.18 5.27
N LEU A 242 2.42 -1.52 5.87
CA LEU A 242 3.73 -1.08 5.41
C LEU A 242 4.36 -2.14 4.53
N THR A 243 5.03 -1.70 3.45
CA THR A 243 5.62 -2.55 2.41
C THR A 243 4.55 -3.33 1.64
N ALA A 244 3.86 -4.28 2.26
CA ALA A 244 2.71 -4.97 1.67
C ALA A 244 1.71 -5.37 2.78
N PRO A 245 0.42 -5.57 2.45
CA PRO A 245 -0.54 -6.17 3.38
C PRO A 245 -0.06 -7.48 4.00
N LYS A 246 -0.29 -7.66 5.31
CA LYS A 246 -0.06 -8.94 6.01
C LYS A 246 -1.30 -9.83 5.99
N GLY A 247 -1.15 -11.13 6.29
CA GLY A 247 -2.25 -12.10 6.25
C GLY A 247 -3.51 -11.66 7.02
N CYS A 248 -3.33 -11.04 8.17
CA CYS A 248 -4.41 -10.50 9.01
C CYS A 248 -5.33 -9.50 8.28
N ALA A 249 -4.80 -8.75 7.31
CA ALA A 249 -5.53 -7.72 6.58
C ALA A 249 -6.65 -8.31 5.70
N LYS A 250 -6.61 -9.62 5.41
CA LYS A 250 -7.73 -10.34 4.75
C LYS A 250 -9.03 -10.25 5.54
N LYS A 251 -8.94 -10.23 6.88
CA LYS A 251 -10.10 -10.15 7.80
C LYS A 251 -10.48 -8.73 8.18
N PHE A 252 -9.60 -7.76 7.91
CA PHE A 252 -9.89 -6.34 8.13
C PHE A 252 -11.10 -5.90 7.29
N LYS A 253 -11.84 -4.88 7.70
CA LYS A 253 -13.05 -4.40 6.97
C LYS A 253 -13.15 -2.88 6.84
N GLY A 254 -12.26 -2.13 7.48
CA GLY A 254 -12.22 -0.68 7.40
C GLY A 254 -11.52 -0.18 6.14
N ARG A 255 -11.11 1.10 6.16
CA ARG A 255 -10.33 1.71 5.09
C ARG A 255 -8.89 1.23 5.17
N HIS A 256 -8.34 0.76 4.06
CA HIS A 256 -7.05 0.09 4.03
C HIS A 256 -6.09 0.84 3.12
N PHE A 257 -4.98 1.32 3.67
CA PHE A 257 -3.91 1.95 2.93
C PHE A 257 -2.69 1.04 2.86
N VAL A 258 -1.90 1.19 1.79
CA VAL A 258 -0.56 0.61 1.68
C VAL A 258 0.46 1.73 1.53
N GLY A 259 1.42 1.76 2.44
CA GLY A 259 2.58 2.65 2.43
C GLY A 259 3.89 1.89 2.25
N GLY A 260 5.02 2.60 2.24
CA GLY A 260 6.33 1.99 2.05
C GLY A 260 6.71 1.84 0.57
N ARG A 261 6.63 2.95 -0.17
CA ARG A 261 6.95 3.06 -1.60
C ARG A 261 8.47 3.04 -1.85
N PHE A 262 9.11 1.92 -1.52
CA PHE A 262 10.57 1.74 -1.66
C PHE A 262 10.96 0.35 -2.17
N VAL A 263 9.99 -0.55 -2.41
CA VAL A 263 10.24 -1.92 -2.86
C VAL A 263 10.81 -1.92 -4.29
N PRO A 264 12.02 -2.46 -4.52
CA PRO A 264 12.54 -2.71 -5.86
C PRO A 264 11.72 -3.76 -6.62
N PRO A 265 11.49 -3.60 -7.94
CA PRO A 265 10.66 -4.54 -8.72
C PRO A 265 11.10 -6.01 -8.65
N TYR A 266 12.41 -6.29 -8.54
CA TYR A 266 12.88 -7.68 -8.45
C TYR A 266 12.48 -8.37 -7.13
N LEU A 267 12.24 -7.60 -6.06
CA LEU A 267 11.74 -8.12 -4.79
C LEU A 267 10.24 -8.40 -4.83
N GLU A 268 9.46 -7.63 -5.59
CA GLU A 268 8.06 -7.95 -5.88
C GLU A 268 7.95 -9.33 -6.57
N GLU A 269 8.78 -9.56 -7.59
CA GLU A 269 8.83 -10.85 -8.32
C GLU A 269 9.26 -12.01 -7.41
N LYS A 270 10.34 -11.81 -6.63
CA LYS A 270 10.91 -12.84 -5.75
C LYS A 270 9.95 -13.28 -4.66
N TYR A 271 9.27 -12.33 -4.02
CA TYR A 271 8.33 -12.59 -2.92
C TYR A 271 6.89 -12.77 -3.39
N GLN A 272 6.67 -12.80 -4.71
CA GLN A 272 5.39 -13.08 -5.37
C GLN A 272 4.25 -12.17 -4.89
N PHE A 273 4.54 -10.88 -4.73
CA PHE A 273 3.53 -9.86 -4.43
C PHE A 273 3.64 -8.70 -5.41
N ARG A 274 2.60 -7.87 -5.48
CA ARG A 274 2.58 -6.69 -6.35
C ARG A 274 2.22 -5.46 -5.56
N MET A 275 3.03 -4.43 -5.70
CA MET A 275 2.74 -3.12 -5.13
C MET A 275 1.61 -2.45 -5.91
N PRO A 276 0.68 -1.74 -5.23
CA PRO A 276 -0.27 -0.90 -5.94
C PRO A 276 0.47 0.24 -6.66
N LYS A 277 -0.14 0.74 -7.74
CA LYS A 277 0.39 1.93 -8.42
C LYS A 277 0.12 3.17 -7.57
N TYR A 278 1.18 3.76 -7.02
CA TYR A 278 1.09 5.00 -6.26
C TYR A 278 0.76 6.21 -7.16
N PRO A 279 -0.23 7.04 -6.78
CA PRO A 279 -0.58 8.23 -7.55
C PRO A 279 0.47 9.33 -7.36
N GLY A 280 0.98 9.88 -8.47
CA GLY A 280 1.93 10.99 -8.45
C GLY A 280 3.12 10.74 -7.52
N THR A 281 3.32 11.64 -6.56
CA THR A 281 4.38 11.60 -5.54
C THR A 281 3.94 11.04 -4.19
N SER A 282 2.69 10.56 -4.09
CA SER A 282 2.14 10.02 -2.84
C SER A 282 2.96 8.83 -2.35
N GLN A 283 3.10 8.73 -1.03
CA GLN A 283 3.73 7.59 -0.34
C GLN A 283 2.72 6.53 0.08
N VAL A 284 1.42 6.73 -0.18
CA VAL A 284 0.34 5.81 0.17
C VAL A 284 -0.63 5.57 -0.98
N VAL A 285 -1.31 4.43 -0.95
CA VAL A 285 -2.48 4.15 -1.79
C VAL A 285 -3.59 3.59 -0.92
N GLU A 286 -4.80 4.12 -1.04
CA GLU A 286 -5.99 3.47 -0.49
C GLU A 286 -6.38 2.28 -1.38
N LEU A 287 -6.37 1.08 -0.79
CA LEU A 287 -6.86 -0.14 -1.41
C LEU A 287 -8.39 -0.10 -1.43
N LYS A 288 -8.96 0.33 -2.55
CA LYS A 288 -10.39 0.19 -2.80
C LYS A 288 -10.70 -1.29 -2.91
N ARG A 289 -11.52 -1.81 -2.00
CA ARG A 289 -12.14 -3.11 -2.20
C ARG A 289 -13.10 -2.99 -3.36
N VAL A 290 -12.84 -3.71 -4.44
CA VAL A 290 -13.90 -4.01 -5.40
C VAL A 290 -14.97 -4.74 -4.61
N PRO A 291 -16.21 -4.23 -4.51
CA PRO A 291 -17.28 -4.98 -3.90
C PRO A 291 -17.32 -6.34 -4.60
N LYS A 292 -17.16 -7.45 -3.85
CA LYS A 292 -17.53 -8.75 -4.40
C LYS A 292 -19.02 -8.64 -4.68
N TYR A 293 -19.39 -8.43 -5.93
CA TYR A 293 -20.78 -8.43 -6.38
C TYR A 293 -21.33 -9.83 -6.10
N THR A 294 -21.99 -9.95 -4.96
CA THR A 294 -22.65 -11.18 -4.52
C THR A 294 -24.13 -10.98 -4.84
N GLY A 295 -24.61 -11.66 -5.87
CA GLY A 295 -25.95 -11.44 -6.42
C GLY A 295 -26.08 -11.67 -7.93
N TRP A 296 -24.95 -11.77 -8.66
CA TRP A 296 -24.97 -11.95 -10.12
C TRP A 296 -25.70 -13.24 -10.53
N GLU A 297 -25.65 -14.32 -9.74
CA GLU A 297 -26.34 -15.57 -10.06
C GLU A 297 -27.86 -15.38 -10.09
N ALA A 298 -28.41 -14.58 -9.17
CA ALA A 298 -29.83 -14.29 -9.11
C ALA A 298 -30.25 -13.28 -10.18
N GLU A 299 -29.43 -12.24 -10.43
CA GLU A 299 -29.67 -11.25 -11.49
C GLU A 299 -29.54 -11.88 -12.89
N TYR A 300 -28.57 -12.77 -13.10
CA TYR A 300 -28.36 -13.49 -14.35
C TYR A 300 -29.43 -14.57 -14.56
N ALA A 301 -29.86 -15.28 -13.52
CA ALA A 301 -31.01 -16.17 -13.59
C ALA A 301 -32.31 -15.40 -13.94
N ALA A 302 -32.50 -14.20 -13.39
CA ALA A 302 -33.63 -13.34 -13.72
C ALA A 302 -33.57 -12.85 -15.19
N TYR A 303 -32.38 -12.45 -15.66
CA TYR A 303 -32.15 -12.08 -17.06
C TYR A 303 -32.41 -13.23 -18.03
N LEU A 304 -31.93 -14.44 -17.73
CA LEU A 304 -32.19 -15.64 -18.53
C LEU A 304 -33.68 -16.00 -18.53
N ALA A 305 -34.36 -15.87 -17.39
CA ALA A 305 -35.81 -16.10 -17.30
C ALA A 305 -36.59 -15.10 -18.16
N GLU A 306 -36.21 -13.82 -18.14
CA GLU A 306 -36.82 -12.76 -18.95
C GLU A 306 -36.61 -13.00 -20.46
N LYS A 307 -35.39 -13.41 -20.87
CA LYS A 307 -35.10 -13.78 -22.26
C LYS A 307 -35.84 -15.04 -22.71
N ALA A 308 -35.94 -16.06 -21.86
CA ALA A 308 -36.70 -17.27 -22.18
C ALA A 308 -38.20 -16.99 -22.39
N THR A 309 -38.76 -16.02 -21.65
CA THR A 309 -40.13 -15.56 -21.88
C THR A 309 -40.28 -14.71 -23.15
N ALA A 310 -39.26 -13.95 -23.54
CA ALA A 310 -39.28 -13.18 -24.79
C ALA A 310 -39.19 -14.08 -26.04
N GLU A 311 -38.41 -15.15 -26.00
CA GLU A 311 -38.23 -16.10 -27.11
C GLU A 311 -39.46 -16.97 -27.40
N GLN A 312 -40.36 -17.16 -26.43
CA GLN A 312 -41.63 -17.87 -26.64
C GLN A 312 -42.68 -17.08 -27.45
N SER A 313 -42.41 -15.82 -27.80
CA SER A 313 -43.31 -14.96 -28.59
C SER A 313 -42.95 -14.81 -30.07
N THR A 314 -41.91 -15.50 -30.56
CA THR A 314 -41.49 -15.41 -31.98
C THR A 314 -41.44 -16.79 -32.64
N PRO A 315 -42.04 -17.02 -33.84
CA PRO A 315 -42.03 -18.33 -34.47
C PRO A 315 -40.62 -18.76 -34.89
N GLN A 316 -40.26 -20.01 -34.54
CA GLN A 316 -38.99 -20.67 -34.79
C GLN A 316 -38.44 -20.46 -36.21
N LYS A 317 -37.22 -19.94 -36.30
CA LYS A 317 -36.28 -20.28 -37.37
C LYS A 317 -35.14 -21.10 -36.78
N THR A 318 -35.05 -22.33 -37.23
CA THR A 318 -33.94 -23.25 -37.00
C THR A 318 -32.65 -22.72 -37.60
N SER A 319 -31.64 -22.49 -36.77
CA SER A 319 -30.23 -22.64 -37.16
C SER A 319 -29.42 -22.99 -35.93
N LEU A 320 -28.55 -24.00 -36.08
CA LEU A 320 -27.56 -24.42 -35.09
C LEU A 320 -26.67 -23.22 -34.73
N VAL A 321 -26.79 -22.75 -33.49
CA VAL A 321 -25.85 -21.79 -32.90
C VAL A 321 -24.84 -22.64 -32.14
N GLU A 322 -23.56 -22.52 -32.52
CA GLU A 322 -22.46 -23.11 -31.76
C GLU A 322 -22.53 -22.57 -30.32
N GLU A 323 -22.59 -23.47 -29.34
CA GLU A 323 -22.54 -23.11 -27.92
C GLU A 323 -21.17 -22.47 -27.62
N GLU A 324 -21.10 -21.15 -27.69
CA GLU A 324 -19.95 -20.42 -27.15
C GLU A 324 -19.86 -20.71 -25.65
N SER A 325 -18.65 -21.11 -25.21
CA SER A 325 -18.33 -21.37 -23.81
C SER A 325 -18.79 -20.22 -22.93
N TRP A 326 -19.40 -20.55 -21.78
CA TRP A 326 -19.83 -19.59 -20.76
C TRP A 326 -18.73 -18.59 -20.37
N GLU A 327 -17.45 -18.99 -20.49
CA GLU A 327 -16.28 -18.14 -20.23
C GLU A 327 -16.18 -16.97 -21.22
N ALA A 328 -16.49 -17.21 -22.50
CA ALA A 328 -16.45 -16.19 -23.54
C ALA A 328 -17.62 -15.19 -23.39
N GLN A 329 -18.80 -15.70 -23.05
CA GLN A 329 -19.99 -14.88 -22.81
C GLN A 329 -19.83 -14.03 -21.54
N TYR A 330 -19.23 -14.58 -20.49
CA TYR A 330 -18.93 -13.84 -19.26
C TYR A 330 -17.85 -12.76 -19.46
N ALA A 331 -16.81 -13.05 -20.26
CA ALA A 331 -15.79 -12.06 -20.60
C ALA A 331 -16.36 -10.88 -21.41
N ALA A 332 -17.28 -11.15 -22.35
CA ALA A 332 -17.95 -10.11 -23.13
C ALA A 332 -18.85 -9.21 -22.25
N TYR A 333 -19.61 -9.81 -21.32
CA TYR A 333 -20.43 -9.08 -20.36
C TYR A 333 -19.61 -8.14 -19.46
N LEU A 334 -18.45 -8.61 -18.96
CA LEU A 334 -17.57 -7.77 -18.14
C LEU A 334 -17.00 -6.59 -18.94
N GLN A 335 -16.58 -6.81 -20.19
CA GLN A 335 -16.09 -5.73 -21.05
C GLN A 335 -17.16 -4.67 -21.32
N GLU A 336 -18.40 -5.08 -21.56
CA GLU A 336 -19.52 -4.16 -21.80
C GLU A 336 -19.86 -3.35 -20.53
N LYS A 337 -19.87 -4.00 -19.36
CA LYS A 337 -20.15 -3.33 -18.10
C LYS A 337 -19.04 -2.35 -17.68
N GLU A 338 -17.78 -2.74 -17.85
CA GLU A 338 -16.63 -1.86 -17.63
C GLU A 338 -16.65 -0.65 -18.56
N ALA A 339 -17.01 -0.83 -19.85
CA ALA A 339 -17.14 0.27 -20.79
C ALA A 339 -18.27 1.24 -20.40
N THR A 340 -19.37 0.72 -19.84
CA THR A 340 -20.52 1.55 -19.43
C THR A 340 -20.24 2.32 -18.15
N GLU A 341 -19.58 1.71 -17.16
CA GLU A 341 -19.14 2.40 -15.94
C GLU A 341 -18.06 3.44 -16.24
N PHE A 342 -17.12 3.14 -17.15
CA PHE A 342 -16.09 4.09 -17.59
C PHE A 342 -16.67 5.30 -18.33
N ALA A 343 -17.64 5.09 -19.23
CA ALA A 343 -18.36 6.17 -19.90
C ALA A 343 -19.15 7.06 -18.92
N SER A 344 -19.74 6.47 -17.87
CA SER A 344 -20.41 7.23 -16.80
C SER A 344 -19.45 8.05 -15.94
N TYR A 345 -18.19 7.61 -15.84
CA TYR A 345 -17.13 8.29 -15.10
C TYR A 345 -16.52 9.44 -15.91
N GLU A 346 -16.35 9.30 -17.23
CA GLU A 346 -15.95 10.40 -18.11
C GLU A 346 -17.01 11.49 -18.15
N ALA A 347 -18.30 11.13 -18.29
CA ALA A 347 -19.40 12.09 -18.30
C ALA A 347 -19.52 12.92 -17.00
N ARG A 348 -19.15 12.35 -15.84
CA ARG A 348 -19.15 13.06 -14.54
C ARG A 348 -17.94 13.97 -14.34
N ASN A 349 -16.83 13.73 -15.05
CA ASN A 349 -15.63 14.56 -14.94
C ASN A 349 -15.60 15.71 -15.97
N GLU A 350 -16.46 15.69 -17.00
CA GLU A 350 -16.65 16.84 -17.89
C GLU A 350 -17.61 17.91 -17.32
N GLU A 351 -18.36 17.60 -16.26
CA GLU A 351 -19.23 18.54 -15.53
C GLU A 351 -18.56 19.25 -14.33
N LEU A 352 -17.28 18.98 -14.07
CA LEU A 352 -16.43 19.66 -13.07
C LEU A 352 -15.35 20.49 -13.76
#